data_AF-A0A2P8GFF4-F1
#
_entry.id   AF-A0A2P8GFF4-F1
#
_cell.length_a   1.000
_cell.length_b   1.000
_cell.length_c   1.000
_cell.angle_alpha   90.00
_cell.angle_beta   90.00
_cell.angle_gamma   90.00
#
_symmetry.space_group_name_H-M   'P 1'
#
loop_
_entity.id
_entity.type
_entity.pdbx_description
1 polymer ?
#
loop_
_entity_poly.entity_id
_entity_poly.type
_entity_poly.pdbx_seq_one_letter_code
_entity_poly.pdbx_strand_id
1 'polypeptide(L)'
;MHYRFFTIVAAALLFSLVSCRQEETRDDAPKAYYDLKGFIENQIVYLNEKKPEVSKTATLGSKRESSKTREVDWKKELELFVQADINKPSYRQSYEVIQNGPLHYEYRVKPGNDLPVAYLKIDSDSVLKQPLRVEALMRASNKVYNSEKRVVLNAVKRNNLMEVNAYDVTGYQKLIFVEKKSFSIHGEIGL
;
A
#
# COMPACT_ATOMS: atom_id res chain seq x y z
N MET A 1 -15.60 14.91 -22.41
CA MET A 1 -14.28 15.52 -22.15
C MET A 1 -13.64 15.04 -20.83
N HIS A 2 -14.41 14.67 -19.79
CA HIS A 2 -13.91 14.06 -18.54
C HIS A 2 -13.23 12.69 -18.72
N TYR A 3 -13.77 11.83 -19.59
CA TYR A 3 -13.21 10.49 -19.86
C TYR A 3 -11.78 10.55 -20.41
N ARG A 4 -11.48 11.55 -21.25
CA ARG A 4 -10.18 11.76 -21.90
C ARG A 4 -9.08 12.20 -20.92
N PHE A 5 -9.44 12.90 -19.84
CA PHE A 5 -8.47 13.28 -18.82
C PHE A 5 -8.13 12.11 -17.89
N PHE A 6 -9.13 11.30 -17.54
CA PHE A 6 -8.94 10.04 -16.83
C PHE A 6 -8.03 9.08 -17.61
N THR A 7 -8.15 9.05 -18.96
CA THR A 7 -7.25 8.28 -19.82
C THR A 7 -5.83 8.87 -19.87
N ILE A 8 -5.64 10.19 -19.78
CA ILE A 8 -4.31 10.82 -19.82
C ILE A 8 -3.56 10.66 -18.48
N VAL A 9 -4.26 10.74 -17.35
CA VAL A 9 -3.68 10.40 -16.02
C VAL A 9 -3.37 8.91 -15.94
N ALA A 10 -4.22 8.05 -16.50
CA ALA A 10 -3.95 6.61 -16.61
C ALA A 10 -2.81 6.28 -17.59
N ALA A 11 -2.70 6.99 -18.73
CA ALA A 11 -1.69 6.75 -19.77
C ALA A 11 -0.29 7.21 -19.35
N ALA A 12 -0.18 8.29 -18.58
CA ALA A 12 1.10 8.71 -17.99
C ALA A 12 1.58 7.76 -16.87
N LEU A 13 0.70 6.90 -16.34
CA LEU A 13 0.99 5.81 -15.40
C LEU A 13 1.23 4.45 -16.10
N LEU A 14 0.89 4.32 -17.39
CA LEU A 14 0.92 3.05 -18.13
C LEU A 14 2.24 2.73 -18.84
N PHE A 15 3.19 3.67 -18.92
CA PHE A 15 4.48 3.43 -19.60
C PHE A 15 5.61 2.91 -18.70
N SER A 16 5.31 2.52 -17.45
CA SER A 16 6.31 1.95 -16.53
C SER A 16 6.03 0.51 -16.11
N LEU A 17 5.08 -0.19 -16.75
CA LEU A 17 4.95 -1.65 -16.56
C LEU A 17 5.93 -2.38 -17.47
N VAL A 18 7.23 -2.14 -17.25
CA VAL A 18 8.22 -3.17 -17.57
C VAL A 18 7.94 -4.29 -16.56
N SER A 19 7.36 -5.35 -17.10
CA SER A 19 7.05 -6.62 -16.46
C SER A 19 8.26 -7.10 -15.64
N CYS A 20 8.20 -6.90 -14.34
CA CYS A 20 8.86 -7.81 -13.42
C CYS A 20 7.92 -9.01 -13.31
N ARG A 21 8.26 -10.10 -14.00
CA ARG A 21 7.58 -11.38 -13.86
C ARG A 21 7.79 -11.84 -12.43
N GLN A 22 6.83 -11.57 -11.56
CA GLN A 22 6.86 -12.04 -10.18
C GLN A 22 6.59 -13.55 -10.24
N GLU A 23 7.63 -14.35 -10.04
CA GLU A 23 7.48 -15.79 -9.87
C GLU A 23 6.62 -16.01 -8.62
N GLU A 24 5.42 -16.57 -8.82
CA GLU A 24 4.57 -17.06 -7.75
C GLU A 24 5.21 -18.31 -7.16
N THR A 25 6.17 -18.09 -6.26
CA THR A 25 6.63 -19.13 -5.35
C THR A 25 5.59 -19.27 -4.24
N ARG A 26 5.07 -20.49 -4.05
CA ARG A 26 4.27 -20.81 -2.85
C ARG A 26 5.19 -20.64 -1.65
N ASP A 27 4.97 -19.58 -0.89
CA ASP A 27 5.80 -19.20 0.24
C ASP A 27 5.33 -19.94 1.50
N ASP A 28 5.58 -21.26 1.53
CA ASP A 28 5.31 -22.13 2.68
C ASP A 28 6.42 -22.02 3.76
N ALA A 29 7.39 -21.11 3.58
CA ALA A 29 8.40 -20.84 4.57
C ALA A 29 7.82 -20.09 5.78
N PRO A 30 8.32 -20.33 7.01
CA PRO A 30 7.92 -19.56 8.17
C PRO A 30 8.15 -18.06 7.94
N LYS A 31 7.10 -17.25 8.13
CA LYS A 31 7.16 -15.79 7.98
C LYS A 31 7.94 -15.18 9.15
N ALA A 32 8.91 -14.33 8.83
CA ALA A 32 9.76 -13.68 9.84
C ALA A 32 9.10 -12.45 10.46
N TYR A 33 8.15 -11.85 9.76
CA TYR A 33 7.42 -10.66 10.14
C TYR A 33 5.92 -10.88 9.96
N TYR A 34 5.09 -9.94 10.43
CA TYR A 34 3.65 -9.98 10.22
C TYR A 34 3.28 -10.19 8.74
N ASP A 35 2.31 -11.07 8.49
CA ASP A 35 1.82 -11.39 7.14
C ASP A 35 0.91 -10.30 6.57
N LEU A 36 1.50 -9.18 6.15
CA LEU A 36 0.74 -8.08 5.57
C LEU A 36 0.11 -8.50 4.25
N LYS A 37 0.86 -9.19 3.38
CA LYS A 37 0.35 -9.67 2.09
C LYS A 37 -0.89 -10.53 2.26
N GLY A 38 -0.86 -11.53 3.14
CA GLY A 38 -2.01 -12.40 3.39
C GLY A 38 -3.22 -11.65 3.93
N PHE A 39 -3.02 -10.68 4.83
CA PHE A 39 -4.11 -9.81 5.29
C PHE A 39 -4.75 -9.03 4.13
N ILE A 40 -3.94 -8.38 3.29
CA ILE A 40 -4.45 -7.57 2.16
C ILE A 40 -5.16 -8.44 1.12
N GLU A 41 -4.63 -9.62 0.79
CA GLU A 41 -5.26 -10.55 -0.14
C GLU A 41 -6.64 -11.03 0.34
N ASN A 42 -6.78 -11.30 1.64
CA ASN A 42 -8.09 -11.63 2.22
C ASN A 42 -9.07 -10.44 2.14
N GLN A 43 -8.60 -9.21 2.35
CA GLN A 43 -9.43 -8.01 2.21
C GLN A 43 -9.84 -7.78 0.75
N ILE A 44 -8.97 -8.05 -0.22
CA ILE A 44 -9.31 -8.00 -1.65
C ILE A 44 -10.46 -8.96 -1.97
N VAL A 45 -10.42 -10.19 -1.46
CA VAL A 45 -11.51 -11.17 -1.64
C VAL A 45 -12.81 -10.62 -1.03
N TYR A 46 -12.76 -10.20 0.24
CA TYR A 46 -13.92 -9.64 0.94
C TYR A 46 -14.56 -8.46 0.21
N LEU A 47 -13.75 -7.50 -0.24
CA LEU A 47 -14.25 -6.29 -0.89
C LEU A 47 -14.82 -6.56 -2.29
N ASN A 48 -14.27 -7.55 -3.01
CA ASN A 48 -14.84 -8.01 -4.30
C ASN A 48 -16.21 -8.66 -4.14
N GLU A 49 -16.43 -9.39 -3.05
CA GLU A 49 -17.72 -10.00 -2.72
C GLU A 49 -18.75 -8.95 -2.29
N LYS A 50 -18.36 -8.01 -1.41
CA LYS A 50 -19.25 -7.00 -0.86
C LYS A 50 -19.60 -5.87 -1.82
N LYS A 51 -18.70 -5.53 -2.75
CA LYS A 51 -18.84 -4.40 -3.69
C LYS A 51 -19.32 -3.10 -3.01
N PRO A 52 -18.63 -2.64 -1.96
CA PRO A 52 -18.98 -1.39 -1.29
C PRO A 52 -18.82 -0.21 -2.23
N GLU A 53 -19.54 0.88 -1.96
CA GLU A 53 -19.30 2.13 -2.65
C GLU A 53 -18.05 2.79 -2.09
N VAL A 54 -17.15 3.27 -2.95
CA VAL A 54 -15.91 3.92 -2.55
C VAL A 54 -15.93 5.38 -2.97
N SER A 55 -15.70 6.27 -2.03
CA SER A 55 -15.44 7.70 -2.31
C SER A 55 -13.94 7.92 -2.40
N LYS A 56 -13.45 8.18 -3.61
CA LYS A 56 -12.03 8.36 -3.89
C LYS A 56 -11.72 9.80 -4.23
N THR A 57 -10.62 10.32 -3.69
CA THR A 57 -10.06 11.63 -4.03
C THR A 57 -8.59 11.49 -4.38
N ALA A 58 -8.21 11.88 -5.59
CA ALA A 58 -6.83 11.95 -6.05
C ALA A 58 -6.39 13.41 -6.21
N THR A 59 -5.16 13.71 -5.86
CA THR A 59 -4.54 15.04 -6.03
C THR A 59 -3.15 14.90 -6.63
N LEU A 60 -2.84 15.71 -7.63
CA LEU A 60 -1.53 15.81 -8.27
C LEU A 60 -1.18 17.29 -8.45
N GLY A 61 -0.20 17.78 -7.67
CA GLY A 61 0.06 19.21 -7.58
C GLY A 61 -1.18 19.97 -7.11
N SER A 62 -1.65 20.95 -7.88
CA SER A 62 -2.88 21.70 -7.60
C SER A 62 -4.16 21.03 -8.13
N LYS A 63 -4.04 19.98 -8.94
CA LYS A 63 -5.20 19.32 -9.55
C LYS A 63 -5.80 18.29 -8.59
N ARG A 64 -7.11 18.41 -8.33
CA ARG A 64 -7.88 17.48 -7.49
C ARG A 64 -9.02 16.87 -8.29
N GLU A 65 -9.22 15.56 -8.13
CA GLU A 65 -10.32 14.81 -8.74
C GLU A 65 -10.97 13.93 -7.69
N SER A 66 -12.30 13.90 -7.66
CA SER A 66 -13.07 13.04 -6.75
C SER A 66 -14.09 12.23 -7.55
N SER A 67 -14.29 10.99 -7.14
CA SER A 67 -15.21 10.04 -7.79
C SER A 67 -15.85 9.12 -6.75
N LYS A 68 -17.06 8.63 -7.05
CA LYS A 68 -17.70 7.54 -6.31
C LYS A 68 -18.00 6.38 -7.24
N THR A 69 -17.69 5.16 -6.83
CA THR A 69 -17.93 3.95 -7.63
C THR A 69 -18.04 2.71 -6.76
N ARG A 70 -18.80 1.72 -7.22
CA ARG A 70 -18.81 0.34 -6.67
C ARG A 70 -17.96 -0.62 -7.50
N GLU A 71 -17.58 -0.21 -8.71
CA GLU A 71 -16.70 -0.95 -9.60
C GLU A 71 -15.27 -0.54 -9.31
N VAL A 72 -14.60 -1.34 -8.47
CA VAL A 72 -13.21 -1.12 -8.05
C VAL A 72 -12.41 -2.38 -8.33
N ASP A 73 -11.29 -2.23 -9.03
CA ASP A 73 -10.27 -3.27 -9.12
C ASP A 73 -9.45 -3.25 -7.82
N TRP A 74 -9.89 -4.02 -6.83
CA TRP A 74 -9.27 -4.05 -5.51
C TRP A 74 -7.83 -4.56 -5.52
N LYS A 75 -7.47 -5.42 -6.49
CA LYS A 75 -6.10 -5.90 -6.64
C LYS A 75 -5.17 -4.74 -6.99
N LYS A 76 -5.58 -3.89 -7.94
CA LYS A 76 -4.84 -2.68 -8.30
C LYS A 76 -4.89 -1.62 -7.20
N GLU A 77 -6.05 -1.43 -6.58
CA GLU A 77 -6.24 -0.38 -5.59
C GLU A 77 -5.40 -0.59 -4.33
N LEU A 78 -5.22 -1.85 -3.89
CA LEU A 78 -4.46 -2.21 -2.70
C LEU A 78 -3.04 -2.73 -2.98
N GLU A 79 -2.58 -2.68 -4.24
CA GLU A 79 -1.30 -3.25 -4.67
C GLU A 79 -0.10 -2.72 -3.88
N LEU A 80 -0.10 -1.41 -3.56
CA LEU A 80 1.00 -0.80 -2.81
C LEU A 80 1.14 -1.35 -1.38
N PHE A 81 0.05 -1.85 -0.77
CA PHE A 81 0.11 -2.52 0.53
C PHE A 81 0.70 -3.92 0.41
N VAL A 82 0.43 -4.63 -0.69
CA VAL A 82 1.09 -5.90 -1.01
C VAL A 82 2.59 -5.68 -1.25
N GLN A 83 2.97 -4.63 -1.98
CA GLN A 83 4.38 -4.29 -2.23
C GLN A 83 5.13 -3.90 -0.95
N ALA A 84 4.42 -3.31 0.01
CA ALA A 84 4.94 -2.93 1.33
C ALA A 84 5.19 -4.13 2.26
N ASP A 85 4.76 -5.34 1.90
CA ASP A 85 5.09 -6.54 2.64
C ASP A 85 6.62 -6.79 2.65
N ILE A 86 7.12 -7.15 3.82
CA ILE A 86 8.55 -7.33 4.09
C ILE A 86 8.96 -8.80 4.26
N ASN A 87 8.04 -9.75 4.10
CA ASN A 87 8.34 -11.19 4.16
C ASN A 87 8.93 -11.71 2.84
N LYS A 88 9.92 -10.98 2.28
CA LYS A 88 10.66 -11.45 1.09
C LYS A 88 11.88 -12.26 1.55
N PRO A 89 12.28 -13.34 0.83
CA PRO A 89 13.44 -14.14 1.21
C PRO A 89 14.72 -13.32 1.40
N SER A 90 14.93 -12.28 0.58
CA SER A 90 16.08 -11.36 0.65
C SER A 90 16.01 -10.34 1.78
N TYR A 91 14.87 -10.19 2.46
CA TYR A 91 14.63 -9.21 3.54
C TYR A 91 14.78 -9.85 4.92
N ARG A 92 15.00 -11.17 4.98
CA ARG A 92 15.19 -11.90 6.23
C ARG A 92 16.33 -11.25 7.01
N GLN A 93 16.06 -10.92 8.28
CA GLN A 93 17.00 -10.27 9.19
C GLN A 93 17.43 -8.83 8.82
N SER A 94 16.96 -8.26 7.71
CA SER A 94 17.26 -6.88 7.29
C SER A 94 16.45 -5.82 8.06
N TYR A 95 15.45 -6.23 8.83
CA TYR A 95 14.63 -5.33 9.64
C TYR A 95 14.91 -5.52 11.13
N GLU A 96 14.96 -4.40 11.84
CA GLU A 96 14.87 -4.35 13.29
C GLU A 96 13.40 -4.39 13.70
N VAL A 97 13.09 -5.17 14.74
CA VAL A 97 11.76 -5.25 15.35
C VAL A 97 11.74 -4.33 16.56
N ILE A 98 11.03 -3.21 16.44
CA ILE A 98 10.82 -2.26 17.53
C ILE A 98 9.53 -2.67 18.23
N GLN A 99 9.66 -3.41 19.32
CA GLN A 99 8.52 -3.96 20.05
C GLN A 99 7.90 -2.88 20.94
N ASN A 100 6.74 -2.36 20.52
CA ASN A 100 5.98 -1.34 21.26
C ASN A 100 4.74 -1.95 21.94
N GLY A 101 4.86 -3.18 22.44
CA GLY A 101 3.77 -3.96 23.04
C GLY A 101 3.23 -5.07 22.13
N PRO A 102 2.30 -5.91 22.63
CA PRO A 102 1.87 -7.13 21.95
C PRO A 102 0.97 -6.91 20.72
N LEU A 103 0.52 -5.67 20.50
CA LEU A 103 -0.41 -5.29 19.41
C LEU A 103 0.19 -4.27 18.45
N HIS A 104 1.42 -3.82 18.71
CA HIS A 104 2.09 -2.78 17.95
C HIS A 104 3.38 -3.35 17.38
N TYR A 105 3.37 -3.61 16.08
CA TYR A 105 4.54 -4.05 15.35
C TYR A 105 5.15 -2.85 14.63
N GLU A 106 6.42 -2.58 14.87
CA GLU A 106 7.18 -1.61 14.09
C GLU A 106 8.46 -2.27 13.56
N TYR A 107 8.60 -2.31 12.25
CA TYR A 107 9.74 -2.85 11.54
C TYR A 107 10.47 -1.72 10.83
N ARG A 108 11.78 -1.60 11.06
CA ARG A 108 12.62 -0.60 10.37
C ARG A 108 13.79 -1.26 9.71
N VAL A 109 14.14 -0.81 8.50
CA VAL A 109 15.33 -1.29 7.81
C VAL A 109 16.56 -1.01 8.67
N LYS A 110 17.41 -2.02 8.88
CA LYS A 110 18.64 -1.88 9.66
C LYS A 110 19.65 -0.99 8.92
N PRO A 111 20.49 -0.23 9.64
CA PRO A 111 21.59 0.51 9.04
C PRO A 111 22.44 -0.36 8.11
N GLY A 112 22.87 0.20 6.97
CA GLY A 112 23.68 -0.51 5.97
C GLY A 112 22.88 -1.34 4.96
N ASN A 113 21.56 -1.49 5.13
CA ASN A 113 20.69 -2.09 4.12
C ASN A 113 20.01 -1.00 3.29
N ASP A 114 19.92 -1.22 1.97
CA ASP A 114 19.17 -0.37 1.03
C ASP A 114 18.00 -1.18 0.48
N LEU A 115 16.89 -1.18 1.23
CA LEU A 115 15.66 -1.91 0.87
C LEU A 115 14.52 -0.94 0.56
N PRO A 116 13.64 -1.27 -0.41
CA PRO A 116 12.54 -0.41 -0.82
C PRO A 116 11.56 -0.03 0.30
N VAL A 117 11.33 -0.89 1.29
CA VAL A 117 10.43 -0.59 2.42
C VAL A 117 11.28 -0.10 3.57
N ALA A 118 11.27 1.22 3.82
CA ALA A 118 12.06 1.84 4.88
C ALA A 118 11.52 1.48 6.28
N TYR A 119 10.19 1.47 6.42
CA TYR A 119 9.54 0.94 7.61
C TYR A 119 8.14 0.41 7.31
N LEU A 120 7.66 -0.46 8.20
CA LEU A 120 6.29 -0.96 8.27
C LEU A 120 5.81 -0.92 9.73
N LYS A 121 4.63 -0.34 9.96
CA LYS A 121 3.96 -0.27 11.26
C LYS A 121 2.58 -0.91 11.16
N ILE A 122 2.23 -1.70 12.17
CA ILE A 122 0.94 -2.38 12.26
C ILE A 122 0.42 -2.28 13.68
N ASP A 123 -0.74 -1.65 13.82
CA ASP A 123 -1.55 -1.68 15.05
C ASP A 123 -2.65 -2.73 14.86
N SER A 124 -2.78 -3.68 15.80
CA SER A 124 -3.67 -4.84 15.66
C SER A 124 -4.78 -4.88 16.70
N ASP A 125 -5.91 -5.48 16.33
CA ASP A 125 -7.00 -5.81 17.26
C ASP A 125 -6.54 -6.81 18.32
N SER A 126 -6.97 -6.59 19.56
CA SER A 126 -6.54 -7.39 20.70
C SER A 126 -7.05 -8.83 20.64
N VAL A 127 -8.20 -9.07 19.99
CA VAL A 127 -8.89 -10.37 19.93
C VAL A 127 -8.56 -11.10 18.63
N LEU A 128 -8.80 -10.46 17.48
CA LEU A 128 -8.62 -11.08 16.16
C LEU A 128 -7.15 -11.15 15.73
N LYS A 129 -6.27 -10.37 16.37
CA LYS A 129 -4.85 -10.21 15.97
C LYS A 129 -4.67 -9.78 14.51
N GLN A 130 -5.69 -9.13 13.95
CA GLN A 130 -5.69 -8.56 12.60
C GLN A 130 -5.48 -7.04 12.67
N PRO A 131 -4.94 -6.40 11.61
CA PRO A 131 -4.59 -5.00 11.61
C PRO A 131 -5.83 -4.11 11.73
N LEU A 132 -5.80 -3.18 12.67
CA LEU A 132 -6.67 -1.99 12.71
C LEU A 132 -6.07 -0.85 11.89
N ARG A 133 -4.73 -0.78 11.84
CA ARG A 133 -4.00 0.22 11.08
C ARG A 133 -2.70 -0.36 10.55
N VAL A 134 -2.42 -0.07 9.28
CA VAL A 134 -1.15 -0.36 8.62
C VAL A 134 -0.57 0.96 8.12
N GLU A 135 0.70 1.19 8.35
CA GLU A 135 1.43 2.32 7.79
C GLU A 135 2.80 1.86 7.29
N ALA A 136 3.16 2.19 6.04
CA ALA A 136 4.47 1.88 5.50
C ALA A 136 5.05 3.05 4.71
N LEU A 137 6.38 3.18 4.74
CA LEU A 137 7.12 4.10 3.90
C LEU A 137 7.99 3.32 2.93
N MET A 138 7.76 3.55 1.65
CA MET A 138 8.55 2.98 0.58
C MET A 138 9.39 4.07 -0.09
N ARG A 139 10.63 3.76 -0.40
CA ARG A 139 11.57 4.63 -1.11
C ARG A 139 12.19 3.86 -2.27
N ALA A 140 12.42 4.57 -3.36
CA ALA A 140 13.22 4.05 -4.45
C ALA A 140 14.08 5.19 -4.99
N SER A 141 15.38 4.96 -5.06
CA SER A 141 16.33 5.97 -5.53
C SER A 141 17.40 5.34 -6.41
N ASN A 142 17.76 6.02 -7.48
CA ASN A 142 18.94 5.73 -8.29
C ASN A 142 19.46 7.07 -8.87
N LYS A 143 20.48 7.03 -9.74
CA LYS A 143 21.12 8.24 -10.28
C LYS A 143 20.17 9.19 -11.03
N VAL A 144 19.05 8.69 -11.56
CA VAL A 144 18.14 9.46 -12.43
C VAL A 144 16.73 9.61 -11.85
N TYR A 145 16.44 8.93 -10.74
CA TYR A 145 15.10 8.77 -10.19
C TYR A 145 15.12 8.77 -8.67
N ASN A 146 14.15 9.46 -8.06
CA ASN A 146 13.88 9.36 -6.64
C ASN A 146 12.37 9.39 -6.41
N SER A 147 11.88 8.48 -5.57
CA SER A 147 10.50 8.49 -5.10
C SER A 147 10.38 8.08 -3.64
N GLU A 148 9.31 8.58 -3.05
CA GLU A 148 8.83 8.17 -1.74
C GLU A 148 7.32 7.98 -1.82
N LYS A 149 6.83 6.91 -1.21
CA LYS A 149 5.41 6.61 -1.08
C LYS A 149 5.14 6.23 0.37
N ARG A 150 4.26 6.97 1.02
CA ARG A 150 3.68 6.57 2.31
C ARG A 150 2.29 6.02 2.05
N VAL A 151 2.03 4.82 2.54
CA VAL A 151 0.72 4.19 2.49
C VAL A 151 0.18 4.03 3.90
N VAL A 152 -1.11 4.33 4.09
CA VAL A 152 -1.84 4.11 5.34
C VAL A 152 -3.13 3.37 5.00
N LEU A 153 -3.46 2.34 5.75
CA LEU A 153 -4.72 1.63 5.64
C LEU A 153 -5.33 1.51 7.03
N ASN A 154 -6.62 1.78 7.11
CA ASN A 154 -7.40 1.65 8.33
C ASN A 154 -8.45 0.57 8.14
N ALA A 155 -8.73 -0.16 9.22
CA ALA A 155 -9.75 -1.16 9.27
C ALA A 155 -10.52 -1.06 10.59
N VAL A 156 -11.74 -1.55 10.56
CA VAL A 156 -12.65 -1.57 11.71
C VAL A 156 -13.18 -2.97 11.92
N LYS A 157 -13.35 -3.34 13.20
CA LYS A 157 -13.97 -4.60 13.56
C LYS A 157 -15.49 -4.44 13.59
N ARG A 158 -16.20 -5.25 12.80
CA ARG A 158 -17.68 -5.35 12.82
C ARG A 158 -18.10 -6.80 12.71
N ASN A 159 -19.11 -7.19 13.49
CA ASN A 159 -19.62 -8.56 13.50
C ASN A 159 -18.52 -9.63 13.64
N ASN A 160 -17.49 -9.33 14.45
CA ASN A 160 -16.30 -10.16 14.66
C ASN A 160 -15.44 -10.41 13.40
N LEU A 161 -15.56 -9.55 12.38
CA LEU A 161 -14.73 -9.52 11.18
C LEU A 161 -13.96 -8.20 11.10
N MET A 162 -12.74 -8.24 10.56
CA MET A 162 -11.97 -7.04 10.25
C MET A 162 -12.28 -6.58 8.83
N GLU A 163 -12.63 -5.31 8.68
CA GLU A 163 -13.03 -4.73 7.41
C GLU A 163 -12.25 -3.44 7.15
N VAL A 164 -11.54 -3.38 6.04
CA VAL A 164 -10.87 -2.15 5.59
C VAL A 164 -11.92 -1.07 5.30
N ASN A 165 -11.71 0.12 5.87
CA ASN A 165 -12.64 1.25 5.72
C ASN A 165 -12.05 2.48 5.08
N ALA A 166 -10.73 2.62 5.09
CA ALA A 166 -10.07 3.73 4.44
C ALA A 166 -8.64 3.38 4.06
N TYR A 167 -8.13 4.06 3.03
CA TYR A 167 -6.72 4.03 2.68
C TYR A 167 -6.25 5.38 2.16
N ASP A 168 -4.96 5.64 2.39
CA ASP A 168 -4.24 6.81 1.93
C ASP A 168 -2.95 6.37 1.25
N VAL A 169 -2.64 7.02 0.14
CA VAL A 169 -1.34 6.94 -0.53
C VAL A 169 -0.87 8.36 -0.76
N THR A 170 0.22 8.75 -0.12
CA THR A 170 0.88 10.04 -0.38
C THR A 170 2.29 9.80 -0.86
N GLY A 171 2.81 10.70 -1.67
CA GLY A 171 4.16 10.51 -2.15
C GLY A 171 4.61 11.54 -3.17
N TYR A 172 5.77 11.28 -3.72
CA TYR A 172 6.30 12.05 -4.83
C TYR A 172 7.17 11.20 -5.73
N GLN A 173 7.36 11.73 -6.93
CA GLN A 173 8.35 11.25 -7.87
C GLN A 173 9.15 12.42 -8.42
N LYS A 174 10.46 12.24 -8.51
CA LYS A 174 11.40 13.20 -9.08
C LYS A 174 12.32 12.48 -10.07
N LEU A 175 12.34 12.97 -11.30
CA LEU A 175 13.34 12.59 -12.30
C LEU A 175 14.44 13.66 -12.33
N ILE A 176 15.63 13.29 -12.80
CA ILE A 176 16.68 14.27 -13.07
C ILE A 176 16.16 15.33 -14.07
N PHE A 177 16.52 16.59 -13.84
CA PHE A 177 16.08 17.77 -14.63
C PHE A 177 14.58 18.08 -14.63
N VAL A 178 13.75 17.36 -13.86
CA VAL A 178 12.30 17.62 -13.75
C VAL A 178 11.95 18.02 -12.32
N GLU A 179 11.00 18.94 -12.19
CA GLU A 179 10.45 19.29 -10.88
C GLU A 179 9.78 18.09 -10.21
N LYS A 180 9.93 18.02 -8.88
CA LYS A 180 9.29 17.01 -8.05
C LYS A 180 7.77 17.16 -8.15
N LYS A 181 7.09 16.06 -8.51
CA LYS A 181 5.62 16.01 -8.51
C LYS A 181 5.13 15.21 -7.32
N SER A 182 4.42 15.89 -6.42
CA SER A 182 3.75 15.26 -5.28
C SER A 182 2.33 14.85 -5.64
N PHE A 183 1.87 13.75 -5.07
CA PHE A 183 0.51 13.26 -5.24
C PHE A 183 -0.06 12.74 -3.91
N SER A 184 -1.39 12.69 -3.84
CA SER A 184 -2.11 12.00 -2.79
C SER A 184 -3.34 11.30 -3.35
N ILE A 185 -3.66 10.13 -2.80
CA ILE A 185 -4.88 9.38 -3.07
C ILE A 185 -5.48 9.05 -1.72
N HIS A 186 -6.75 9.33 -1.55
CA HIS A 186 -7.53 8.97 -0.38
C HIS A 186 -8.78 8.21 -0.85
N GLY A 187 -9.09 7.10 -0.20
CA GLY A 187 -10.32 6.35 -0.45
C GLY A 187 -11.03 6.04 0.85
N GLU A 188 -12.31 6.38 0.91
CA GLU A 188 -13.24 5.96 1.96
C GLU A 188 -14.13 4.86 1.40
N ILE A 189 -14.19 3.73 2.10
CA ILE A 189 -15.02 2.58 1.72
C ILE A 189 -16.31 2.67 2.53
N GLY A 190 -17.43 2.80 1.83
CA GLY A 190 -18.76 2.80 2.41
C GLY A 190 -19.08 1.42 2.95
N LEU A 191 -19.35 1.34 4.24
CA LEU A 191 -19.55 0.10 4.99
C LEU A 191 -20.98 0.02 5.51
#